data_AF-A0AAV6YJG3-F1
#
_entry.id   AF-A0AAV6YJG3-F1
#
_cell.length_a   1.000
_cell.length_b   1.000
_cell.length_c   1.000
_cell.angle_alpha   90.00
_cell.angle_beta   90.00
_cell.angle_gamma   90.00
#
_symmetry.space_group_name_H-M   'P 1'
#
loop_
_entity.id
_entity.type
_entity.pdbx_description
1 polymer ?
#
loop_
_entity_poly.entity_id
_entity_poly.type
_entity_poly.pdbx_seq_one_letter_code
_entity_poly.pdbx_strand_id
1 'polypeptide(L)'
;QDRALDYLSTCIDQVHTFGDILQLVIVELIYKVCHANPSERARFIRCIYNLLQSSSPAVKYEAAGTLVTLSSAPTAIKAAAQCYIDLIIKESDNNVKLIVLDRLIELKDHPSHERVLQDLVMDILRVLGTPDLEVRKKTLQLALDLVSSRNVEELVVVLKKEVIKTNNVTEHEDTDKYRQLLVRTLHSCSVRFPDMAANVIPVLMEFLSDSNEAAAADVLEFVREAVQRFDNLRPLIVEKMLEVFHAVKSVK
;
A
#
# COMPACT_ATOMS: atom_id res chain seq x y z
N GLN A 1 -32.22 -13.46 -18.78
CA GLN A 1 -31.56 -12.22 -18.32
C GLN A 1 -32.60 -11.17 -17.95
N ASP A 2 -33.55 -10.85 -18.84
CA ASP A 2 -34.59 -9.83 -18.61
C ASP A 2 -35.44 -10.08 -17.34
N ARG A 3 -35.92 -11.31 -17.12
CA ARG A 3 -36.66 -11.65 -15.88
C ARG A 3 -35.86 -11.44 -14.59
N ALA A 4 -34.53 -11.64 -14.63
CA ALA A 4 -33.66 -11.44 -13.47
C ALA A 4 -33.43 -9.94 -13.23
N LEU A 5 -33.36 -9.14 -14.29
CA LEU A 5 -33.32 -7.69 -14.21
C LEU A 5 -34.62 -7.11 -13.66
N ASP A 6 -35.77 -7.59 -14.13
CA ASP A 6 -37.07 -7.18 -13.61
C ASP A 6 -37.18 -7.49 -12.12
N TYR A 7 -36.79 -8.70 -11.70
CA TYR A 7 -36.74 -9.06 -10.30
C TYR A 7 -35.78 -8.16 -9.50
N LEU A 8 -34.53 -8.00 -9.96
CA LEU A 8 -33.55 -7.15 -9.29
C LEU A 8 -34.04 -5.71 -9.14
N SER A 9 -34.78 -5.20 -10.14
CA SER A 9 -35.37 -3.87 -10.12
C SER A 9 -36.39 -3.69 -9.00
N THR A 10 -37.13 -4.74 -8.65
CA THR A 10 -38.11 -4.71 -7.55
C THR A 10 -37.47 -4.74 -6.17
N CYS A 11 -36.24 -5.23 -6.03
CA CYS A 11 -35.59 -5.44 -4.75
C CYS A 11 -34.20 -4.79 -4.62
N ILE A 12 -33.82 -3.91 -5.55
CA ILE A 12 -32.47 -3.32 -5.64
C ILE A 12 -32.00 -2.64 -4.34
N ASP A 13 -32.93 -2.02 -3.61
CA ASP A 13 -32.62 -1.31 -2.36
C ASP A 13 -32.44 -2.27 -1.17
N GLN A 14 -32.93 -3.50 -1.29
CA GLN A 14 -32.86 -4.54 -0.26
C GLN A 14 -31.69 -5.51 -0.46
N VAL A 15 -30.95 -5.42 -1.56
CA VAL A 15 -29.87 -6.37 -1.89
C VAL A 15 -28.84 -6.51 -0.75
N HIS A 16 -28.59 -5.43 -0.01
CA HIS A 16 -27.68 -5.43 1.14
C HIS A 16 -28.14 -6.35 2.30
N THR A 17 -29.42 -6.73 2.37
CA THR A 17 -29.96 -7.64 3.39
C THR A 17 -29.95 -9.10 2.95
N PHE A 18 -29.62 -9.39 1.69
CA PHE A 18 -29.58 -10.76 1.18
C PHE A 18 -28.36 -11.52 1.68
N GLY A 19 -28.43 -12.85 1.61
CA GLY A 19 -27.29 -13.72 1.87
C GLY A 19 -26.15 -13.44 0.88
N ASP A 20 -24.92 -13.66 1.32
CA ASP A 20 -23.68 -13.43 0.57
C ASP A 20 -23.66 -14.10 -0.81
N ILE A 21 -24.10 -15.36 -0.91
CA ILE A 21 -24.20 -16.09 -2.19
C ILE A 21 -25.08 -15.32 -3.18
N LEU A 22 -26.24 -14.84 -2.74
CA LEU A 22 -27.15 -14.10 -3.61
C LEU A 22 -26.58 -12.71 -3.95
N GLN A 23 -25.91 -12.05 -3.01
CA GLN A 23 -25.21 -10.79 -3.27
C GLN A 23 -24.13 -10.96 -4.35
N LEU A 24 -23.30 -12.01 -4.28
CA LEU A 24 -22.27 -12.31 -5.27
C LEU A 24 -22.86 -12.53 -6.67
N VAL A 25 -23.93 -13.34 -6.77
CA VAL A 25 -24.64 -13.57 -8.04
C VAL A 25 -25.21 -12.26 -8.60
N ILE A 26 -25.70 -11.37 -7.73
CA ILE A 26 -26.20 -10.05 -8.14
C ILE A 26 -25.07 -9.14 -8.63
N VAL A 27 -23.91 -9.12 -7.96
CA VAL A 27 -22.74 -8.36 -8.42
C VAL A 27 -22.31 -8.83 -9.81
N GLU A 28 -22.21 -10.14 -10.02
CA GLU A 28 -21.86 -10.72 -11.31
C GLU A 28 -22.89 -10.39 -12.41
N LEU A 29 -24.19 -10.43 -12.07
CA LEU A 29 -25.26 -10.03 -12.97
C LEU A 29 -25.14 -8.55 -13.35
N ILE A 30 -24.92 -7.66 -12.38
CA ILE A 30 -24.73 -6.21 -12.61
C ILE A 30 -23.53 -5.97 -13.53
N TYR A 31 -22.40 -6.64 -13.27
CA TYR A 31 -21.21 -6.55 -14.10
C TYR A 31 -21.53 -6.90 -15.56
N LYS A 32 -22.13 -8.07 -15.80
CA LYS A 32 -22.48 -8.55 -17.15
C LYS A 32 -23.45 -7.61 -17.87
N VAL A 33 -24.45 -7.11 -17.16
CA VAL A 33 -25.48 -6.23 -17.73
C VAL A 33 -24.90 -4.88 -18.11
N CYS A 34 -24.12 -4.26 -17.23
CA CYS A 34 -23.52 -2.95 -17.49
C CYS A 34 -22.38 -2.98 -18.52
N HIS A 35 -21.78 -4.16 -18.73
CA HIS A 35 -20.85 -4.38 -19.82
C HIS A 35 -21.58 -4.48 -21.17
N ALA A 36 -22.68 -5.24 -21.22
CA ALA A 36 -23.50 -5.37 -22.42
C ALA A 36 -24.29 -4.10 -22.77
N ASN A 37 -24.77 -3.36 -21.75
CA ASN A 37 -25.56 -2.14 -21.91
C ASN A 37 -25.11 -1.03 -20.94
N PRO A 38 -24.19 -0.15 -21.37
CA PRO A 38 -23.66 0.92 -20.53
C PRO A 38 -24.70 1.93 -20.02
N SER A 39 -25.90 2.03 -20.62
CA SER A 39 -26.95 2.96 -20.15
C SER A 39 -27.48 2.60 -18.77
N GLU A 40 -27.38 1.33 -18.36
CA GLU A 40 -27.87 0.86 -17.06
C GLU A 40 -26.89 1.15 -15.91
N ARG A 41 -25.66 1.62 -16.18
CA ARG A 41 -24.62 1.84 -15.14
C ARG A 41 -25.11 2.73 -14.01
N ALA A 42 -25.74 3.85 -14.34
CA ALA A 42 -26.23 4.82 -13.36
C ALA A 42 -27.25 4.20 -12.40
N ARG A 43 -28.05 3.24 -12.89
CA ARG A 43 -29.08 2.55 -12.11
C ARG A 43 -28.47 1.66 -11.03
N PHE A 44 -27.38 0.96 -11.34
CA PHE A 44 -26.79 -0.04 -10.45
C PHE A 44 -25.67 0.48 -9.56
N ILE A 45 -25.08 1.64 -9.88
CA ILE A 45 -23.98 2.23 -9.08
C ILE A 45 -24.37 2.36 -7.60
N ARG A 46 -25.58 2.81 -7.27
CA ARG A 46 -26.03 2.94 -5.87
C ARG A 46 -26.06 1.58 -5.15
N CYS A 47 -26.52 0.53 -5.85
CA CYS A 47 -26.53 -0.83 -5.31
C CYS A 47 -25.11 -1.32 -5.02
N ILE A 48 -24.16 -1.09 -5.94
CA ILE A 48 -22.76 -1.48 -5.76
C ILE A 48 -22.12 -0.74 -4.57
N TYR A 49 -22.39 0.55 -4.40
CA TYR A 49 -21.93 1.30 -3.23
C TYR A 49 -22.43 0.72 -1.92
N ASN A 50 -23.69 0.28 -1.85
CA ASN A 50 -24.23 -0.39 -0.66
C ASN A 50 -23.51 -1.73 -0.41
N LEU A 51 -23.18 -2.47 -1.46
CA LEU A 51 -22.48 -3.76 -1.36
C LEU A 51 -21.02 -3.64 -0.91
N LEU A 52 -20.37 -2.49 -1.10
CA LEU A 52 -19.05 -2.21 -0.48
C LEU A 52 -19.09 -2.26 1.06
N GLN A 53 -20.29 -2.11 1.65
CA GLN A 53 -20.51 -2.17 3.09
C GLN A 53 -21.04 -3.54 3.57
N SER A 54 -21.08 -4.57 2.70
CA SER A 54 -21.50 -5.92 3.08
C SER A 54 -20.68 -6.47 4.24
N SER A 55 -21.21 -7.40 5.03
CA SER A 55 -20.41 -8.12 6.04
C SER A 55 -19.47 -9.16 5.41
N SER A 56 -19.73 -9.59 4.17
CA SER A 56 -18.94 -10.60 3.47
C SER A 56 -17.72 -9.97 2.76
N PRO A 57 -16.49 -10.41 3.08
CA PRO A 57 -15.29 -9.95 2.39
C PRO A 57 -15.30 -10.21 0.88
N ALA A 58 -15.82 -11.37 0.46
CA ALA A 58 -15.94 -11.74 -0.94
C ALA A 58 -16.87 -10.77 -1.70
N VAL A 59 -18.01 -10.42 -1.09
CA VAL A 59 -18.95 -9.45 -1.69
C VAL A 59 -18.30 -8.08 -1.82
N LYS A 60 -17.57 -7.61 -0.80
CA LYS A 60 -16.85 -6.33 -0.86
C LYS A 60 -15.82 -6.31 -1.99
N TYR A 61 -15.03 -7.38 -2.09
CA TYR A 61 -13.98 -7.51 -3.11
C TYR A 61 -14.56 -7.45 -4.53
N GLU A 62 -15.61 -8.24 -4.80
CA GLU A 62 -16.28 -8.25 -6.11
C GLU A 62 -17.02 -6.94 -6.40
N ALA A 63 -17.66 -6.35 -5.40
CA ALA A 63 -18.33 -5.06 -5.54
C ALA A 63 -17.35 -3.93 -5.86
N ALA A 64 -16.17 -3.91 -5.23
CA ALA A 64 -15.11 -2.94 -5.52
C ALA A 64 -14.60 -3.09 -6.96
N GLY A 65 -14.34 -4.33 -7.41
CA GLY A 65 -13.89 -4.59 -8.79
C GLY A 65 -14.94 -4.22 -9.83
N THR A 66 -16.21 -4.51 -9.53
CA THR A 66 -17.33 -4.08 -10.35
C THR A 66 -17.42 -2.56 -10.40
N LEU A 67 -17.31 -1.86 -9.26
CA LEU A 67 -17.39 -0.39 -9.22
C LEU A 67 -16.35 0.29 -10.13
N VAL A 68 -15.10 -0.19 -10.11
CA VAL A 68 -14.02 0.30 -10.98
C VAL A 68 -14.37 0.12 -12.46
N THR A 69 -15.02 -0.99 -12.81
CA THR A 69 -15.43 -1.26 -14.20
C THR A 69 -16.61 -0.37 -14.62
N LEU A 70 -17.53 -0.07 -13.69
CA LEU A 70 -18.72 0.73 -13.97
C LEU A 70 -18.43 2.23 -14.07
N SER A 71 -17.43 2.73 -13.35
CA SER A 71 -17.17 4.16 -13.22
C SER A 71 -15.69 4.48 -13.08
N SER A 72 -15.20 5.39 -13.94
CA SER A 72 -13.87 5.99 -13.86
C SER A 72 -13.85 7.30 -13.07
N ALA A 73 -14.96 7.65 -12.39
CA ALA A 73 -15.03 8.87 -11.58
C ALA A 73 -14.07 8.76 -10.39
N PRO A 74 -13.28 9.80 -10.05
CA PRO A 74 -12.32 9.75 -8.95
C PRO A 74 -12.92 9.31 -7.62
N THR A 75 -14.17 9.68 -7.33
CA THR A 75 -14.90 9.27 -6.12
C THR A 75 -15.23 7.78 -6.08
N ALA A 76 -15.50 7.16 -7.24
CA ALA A 76 -15.75 5.72 -7.35
C ALA A 76 -14.45 4.93 -7.18
N ILE A 77 -13.39 5.36 -7.85
CA ILE A 77 -12.06 4.76 -7.72
C ILE A 77 -11.55 4.87 -6.29
N LYS A 78 -11.70 6.02 -5.64
CA LYS A 78 -11.33 6.22 -4.24
C LYS A 78 -12.08 5.27 -3.31
N ALA A 79 -13.38 5.12 -3.50
CA ALA A 79 -14.20 4.22 -2.68
C ALA A 79 -13.81 2.75 -2.87
N ALA A 80 -13.56 2.32 -4.10
CA ALA A 80 -13.09 0.95 -4.38
C ALA A 80 -11.70 0.68 -3.80
N ALA A 81 -10.76 1.60 -3.99
CA ALA A 81 -9.40 1.50 -3.43
C ALA A 81 -9.43 1.46 -1.89
N GLN A 82 -10.22 2.32 -1.24
CA GLN A 82 -10.40 2.28 0.21
C GLN A 82 -10.99 0.95 0.67
N CYS A 83 -11.94 0.39 -0.07
CA CYS A 83 -12.52 -0.91 0.23
C CYS A 83 -11.45 -2.03 0.16
N TYR A 84 -10.60 -2.01 -0.85
CA TYR A 84 -9.47 -2.94 -0.96
C TYR A 84 -8.47 -2.79 0.19
N ILE A 85 -8.07 -1.56 0.55
CA ILE A 85 -7.17 -1.30 1.68
C ILE A 85 -7.78 -1.86 2.99
N ASP A 86 -9.06 -1.56 3.24
CA ASP A 86 -9.77 -2.04 4.42
C ASP A 86 -9.85 -3.58 4.47
N LEU A 87 -10.04 -4.24 3.33
CA LEU A 87 -10.00 -5.71 3.21
C LEU A 87 -8.62 -6.24 3.58
N ILE A 88 -7.54 -5.70 2.98
CA ILE A 88 -6.17 -6.15 3.25
C ILE A 88 -5.82 -6.03 4.74
N ILE A 89 -6.28 -4.95 5.41
CA ILE A 89 -6.02 -4.73 6.84
C ILE A 89 -6.80 -5.71 7.72
N LYS A 90 -8.06 -6.03 7.37
CA LYS A 90 -8.97 -6.81 8.21
C LYS A 90 -8.87 -8.32 8.01
N GLU A 91 -8.49 -8.77 6.81
CA GLU A 91 -8.35 -10.18 6.52
C GLU A 91 -7.21 -10.82 7.33
N SER A 92 -7.38 -12.09 7.70
CA SER A 92 -6.35 -12.86 8.42
C SER A 92 -5.48 -13.69 7.49
N ASP A 93 -6.01 -14.14 6.36
CA ASP A 93 -5.29 -14.95 5.38
C ASP A 93 -4.38 -14.08 4.50
N ASN A 94 -3.07 -14.32 4.58
CA ASN A 94 -2.08 -13.58 3.80
C ASN A 94 -2.25 -13.79 2.29
N ASN A 95 -2.75 -14.94 1.84
CA ASN A 95 -3.02 -15.17 0.41
C ASN A 95 -4.14 -14.26 -0.08
N VAL A 96 -5.21 -14.09 0.72
CA VAL A 96 -6.29 -13.16 0.40
C VAL A 96 -5.74 -11.73 0.37
N LYS A 97 -4.93 -11.34 1.36
CA LYS A 97 -4.26 -10.02 1.35
C LYS A 97 -3.46 -9.79 0.08
N LEU A 98 -2.67 -10.78 -0.36
CA LEU A 98 -1.85 -10.68 -1.56
C LEU A 98 -2.72 -10.54 -2.82
N ILE A 99 -3.79 -11.32 -2.94
CA ILE A 99 -4.75 -11.22 -4.06
C ILE A 99 -5.38 -9.82 -4.11
N VAL A 100 -5.84 -9.29 -2.98
CA VAL A 100 -6.46 -7.97 -2.92
C VAL A 100 -5.44 -6.86 -3.16
N LEU A 101 -4.21 -7.01 -2.66
CA LEU A 101 -3.12 -6.06 -2.90
C LEU A 101 -2.71 -6.04 -4.38
N ASP A 102 -2.69 -7.18 -5.06
CA ASP A 102 -2.43 -7.25 -6.50
C ASP A 102 -3.50 -6.49 -7.30
N ARG A 103 -4.77 -6.55 -6.91
CA ARG A 103 -5.81 -5.69 -7.51
C ARG A 103 -5.57 -4.21 -7.27
N LEU A 104 -5.13 -3.83 -6.08
CA LEU A 104 -4.81 -2.43 -5.78
C LEU A 104 -3.61 -1.93 -6.60
N ILE A 105 -2.62 -2.80 -6.85
CA ILE A 105 -1.48 -2.51 -7.71
C ILE A 105 -1.93 -2.34 -9.16
N GLU A 106 -2.77 -3.24 -9.69
CA GLU A 106 -3.32 -3.13 -11.05
C GLU A 106 -4.08 -1.81 -11.27
N LEU A 107 -4.75 -1.27 -10.25
CA LEU A 107 -5.43 0.03 -10.36
C LEU A 107 -4.47 1.17 -10.70
N LYS A 108 -3.22 1.11 -10.25
CA LYS A 108 -2.20 2.14 -10.49
C LYS A 108 -1.88 2.29 -11.98
N ASP A 109 -2.00 1.22 -12.77
CA ASP A 109 -1.58 1.22 -14.19
C ASP A 109 -2.40 2.20 -15.05
N HIS A 110 -3.56 2.65 -14.58
CA HIS A 110 -4.33 3.70 -15.22
C HIS A 110 -3.98 5.08 -14.65
N PRO A 111 -3.50 6.05 -15.46
CA PRO A 111 -2.99 7.34 -14.96
C PRO A 111 -3.98 8.17 -14.13
N SER A 112 -5.29 8.07 -14.43
CA SER A 112 -6.31 8.77 -13.63
C SER A 112 -6.54 8.12 -12.27
N HIS A 113 -6.35 6.81 -12.16
CA HIS A 113 -6.48 6.07 -10.91
C HIS A 113 -5.24 6.26 -10.05
N GLU A 114 -4.05 6.27 -10.66
CA GLU A 114 -2.79 6.57 -9.97
C GLU A 114 -2.89 7.83 -9.13
N ARG A 115 -3.39 8.94 -9.70
CA ARG A 115 -3.59 10.20 -8.96
C ARG A 115 -4.48 10.05 -7.74
N VAL A 116 -5.51 9.22 -7.81
CA VAL A 116 -6.40 8.94 -6.68
C VAL A 116 -5.71 8.08 -5.63
N LEU A 117 -4.90 7.11 -6.06
CA LEU A 117 -4.12 6.26 -5.15
C LEU A 117 -3.00 7.03 -4.45
N GLN A 118 -2.43 8.07 -5.08
CA GLN A 118 -1.45 8.96 -4.45
C GLN A 118 -2.03 9.66 -3.20
N ASP A 119 -3.33 9.97 -3.21
CA ASP A 119 -4.05 10.54 -2.06
C ASP A 119 -4.33 9.51 -0.95
N LEU A 120 -4.17 8.21 -1.24
CA LEU A 120 -4.42 7.09 -0.32
C LEU A 120 -3.13 6.44 0.19
N VAL A 121 -1.94 6.98 -0.14
CA VAL A 121 -0.65 6.36 0.22
C VAL A 121 -0.52 6.11 1.72
N MET A 122 -0.99 7.02 2.57
CA MET A 122 -0.93 6.82 4.03
C MET A 122 -1.86 5.71 4.49
N ASP A 123 -3.03 5.57 3.87
CA ASP A 123 -3.93 4.46 4.13
C ASP A 123 -3.34 3.13 3.66
N ILE A 124 -2.67 3.10 2.52
CA ILE A 124 -1.93 1.94 2.01
C ILE A 124 -0.83 1.53 2.99
N LEU A 125 -0.06 2.48 3.54
CA LEU A 125 1.01 2.19 4.49
C LEU A 125 0.51 1.58 5.81
N ARG A 126 -0.78 1.70 6.14
CA ARG A 126 -1.37 1.00 7.31
C ARG A 126 -1.31 -0.52 7.17
N VAL A 127 -1.22 -1.04 5.94
CA VAL A 127 -1.07 -2.48 5.67
C VAL A 127 0.23 -3.05 6.27
N LEU A 128 1.27 -2.24 6.48
CA LEU A 128 2.55 -2.67 7.07
C LEU A 128 2.40 -3.25 8.49
N GLY A 129 1.27 -3.01 9.17
CA GLY A 129 0.93 -3.65 10.44
C GLY A 129 0.75 -5.17 10.36
N THR A 130 0.61 -5.74 9.16
CA THR A 130 0.64 -7.20 8.95
C THR A 130 2.01 -7.78 9.30
N PRO A 131 2.14 -8.98 9.89
CA PRO A 131 3.43 -9.61 10.15
C PRO A 131 4.08 -10.22 8.89
N ASP A 132 3.29 -10.48 7.85
CA ASP A 132 3.74 -11.14 6.63
C ASP A 132 4.70 -10.28 5.81
N LEU A 133 5.89 -10.83 5.54
CA LEU A 133 6.96 -10.13 4.84
C LEU A 133 6.63 -9.84 3.37
N GLU A 134 5.94 -10.74 2.67
CA GLU A 134 5.62 -10.56 1.25
C GLU A 134 4.55 -9.48 1.07
N VAL A 135 3.53 -9.46 1.94
CA VAL A 135 2.54 -8.36 1.96
C VAL A 135 3.22 -7.02 2.24
N ARG A 136 4.14 -6.96 3.22
CA ARG A 136 4.93 -5.75 3.52
C ARG A 136 5.75 -5.28 2.33
N LYS A 137 6.47 -6.21 1.68
CA LYS A 137 7.30 -5.94 0.50
C LYS A 137 6.47 -5.35 -0.65
N LYS A 138 5.35 -5.98 -1.01
CA LYS A 138 4.46 -5.46 -2.06
C LYS A 138 3.84 -4.11 -1.69
N THR A 139 3.50 -3.90 -0.42
CA THR A 139 2.98 -2.62 0.08
C THR A 139 4.01 -1.51 -0.04
N LEU A 140 5.26 -1.75 0.37
CA LEU A 140 6.35 -0.78 0.23
C LEU A 140 6.64 -0.46 -1.24
N GLN A 141 6.63 -1.47 -2.12
CA GLN A 141 6.80 -1.25 -3.55
C GLN A 141 5.68 -0.38 -4.14
N LEU A 142 4.42 -0.66 -3.81
CA LEU A 142 3.29 0.16 -4.24
C LEU A 142 3.39 1.60 -3.70
N ALA A 143 3.76 1.76 -2.43
CA ALA A 143 3.96 3.09 -1.83
C ALA A 143 5.09 3.88 -2.52
N LEU A 144 6.20 3.22 -2.87
CA LEU A 144 7.26 3.82 -3.68
C LEU A 144 6.78 4.18 -5.08
N ASP A 145 5.93 3.38 -5.70
CA ASP A 145 5.42 3.73 -7.03
C ASP A 145 4.48 4.94 -6.99
N LEU A 146 3.76 5.13 -5.89
CA LEU A 146 2.79 6.21 -5.66
C LEU A 146 3.38 7.45 -4.95
N VAL A 147 4.65 7.42 -4.54
CA VAL A 147 5.25 8.56 -3.84
C VAL A 147 5.40 9.75 -4.79
N SER A 148 5.06 10.93 -4.29
CA SER A 148 5.14 12.21 -4.98
C SER A 148 5.64 13.29 -4.02
N SER A 149 5.97 14.47 -4.54
CA SER A 149 6.36 15.62 -3.72
C SER A 149 5.29 16.04 -2.70
N ARG A 150 4.03 15.63 -2.89
CA ARG A 150 2.91 15.95 -2.00
C ARG A 150 2.84 15.07 -0.76
N ASN A 151 3.32 13.83 -0.85
CA ASN A 151 3.14 12.82 0.19
C ASN A 151 4.46 12.27 0.75
N VAL A 152 5.61 12.59 0.13
CA VAL A 152 6.92 12.03 0.52
C VAL A 152 7.30 12.34 1.97
N GLU A 153 7.02 13.54 2.46
CA GLU A 153 7.39 13.94 3.82
C GLU A 153 6.71 13.06 4.86
N GLU A 154 5.39 12.89 4.74
CA GLU A 154 4.61 12.05 5.65
C GLU A 154 4.96 10.56 5.47
N LEU A 155 5.22 10.10 4.23
CA LEU A 155 5.66 8.72 3.96
C LEU A 155 6.99 8.43 4.67
N VAL A 156 7.97 9.34 4.58
CA VAL A 156 9.26 9.21 5.26
C VAL A 156 9.07 9.15 6.77
N VAL A 157 8.16 9.96 7.34
CA VAL A 157 7.85 9.92 8.78
C VAL A 157 7.27 8.56 9.18
N VAL A 158 6.37 7.98 8.38
CA VAL A 158 5.81 6.63 8.64
C VAL A 158 6.91 5.57 8.56
N LEU A 159 7.75 5.59 7.52
CA LEU A 159 8.85 4.64 7.36
C LEU A 159 9.84 4.72 8.51
N LYS A 160 10.21 5.93 8.96
CA LYS A 160 11.05 6.11 10.15
C LYS A 160 10.45 5.47 11.40
N LYS A 161 9.13 5.61 11.60
CA LYS A 161 8.44 4.97 12.73
C LYS A 161 8.45 3.45 12.61
N GLU A 162 8.24 2.92 11.41
CA GLU A 162 8.33 1.47 11.16
C GLU A 162 9.73 0.94 11.45
N VAL A 163 10.76 1.65 11.02
CA VAL A 163 12.16 1.34 11.32
C VAL A 163 12.41 1.27 12.82
N ILE A 164 12.00 2.29 13.59
CA ILE A 164 12.16 2.30 15.06
C ILE A 164 11.40 1.15 15.72
N LYS A 165 10.21 0.76 15.22
CA LYS A 165 9.48 -0.38 15.76
C LYS A 165 10.26 -1.67 15.65
N THR A 166 11.03 -1.85 14.57
CA THR A 166 11.83 -3.07 14.40
C THR A 166 12.92 -3.20 15.47
N ASN A 167 13.42 -2.11 16.05
CA ASN A 167 14.49 -2.14 17.06
C ASN A 167 14.04 -2.81 18.38
N ASN A 168 12.73 -2.82 18.67
CA ASN A 168 12.16 -3.33 19.92
C ASN A 168 11.62 -4.75 19.82
N VAL A 169 11.75 -5.40 18.66
CA VAL A 169 11.25 -6.77 18.42
C VAL A 169 12.42 -7.74 18.51
N THR A 170 12.19 -8.89 19.15
CA THR A 170 13.17 -9.99 19.19
C THR A 170 13.62 -10.32 17.76
N GLU A 171 14.93 -10.35 17.54
CA GLU A 171 15.53 -10.62 16.24
C GLU A 171 15.07 -11.98 15.71
N HIS A 172 14.40 -11.96 14.56
CA HIS A 172 13.97 -13.11 13.79
C HIS A 172 14.29 -12.82 12.32
N GLU A 173 14.53 -13.85 11.53
CA GLU A 173 14.97 -13.75 10.13
C GLU A 173 14.07 -12.83 9.28
N ASP A 174 12.76 -12.85 9.52
CA ASP A 174 11.80 -11.98 8.81
C ASP A 174 11.85 -10.52 9.27
N THR A 175 12.21 -10.26 10.53
CA THR A 175 12.43 -8.90 11.05
C THR A 175 13.64 -8.26 10.36
N ASP A 176 14.71 -9.04 10.17
CA ASP A 176 15.92 -8.58 9.49
C ASP A 176 15.69 -8.29 8.01
N LYS A 177 14.97 -9.17 7.32
CA LYS A 177 14.53 -8.92 5.94
C LYS A 177 13.63 -7.69 5.85
N TYR A 178 12.73 -7.49 6.81
CA TYR A 178 11.86 -6.31 6.83
C TYR A 178 12.64 -5.01 7.07
N ARG A 179 13.61 -5.00 8.00
CA ARG A 179 14.53 -3.87 8.20
C ARG A 179 15.25 -3.51 6.90
N GLN A 180 15.78 -4.50 6.22
CA GLN A 180 16.44 -4.32 4.92
C GLN A 180 15.51 -3.67 3.89
N LEU A 181 14.26 -4.11 3.80
CA LEU A 181 13.25 -3.50 2.91
C LEU A 181 12.99 -2.03 3.26
N LEU A 182 12.88 -1.70 4.54
CA LEU A 182 12.66 -0.32 4.98
C LEU A 182 13.85 0.59 4.65
N VAL A 183 15.09 0.11 4.86
CA VAL A 183 16.32 0.83 4.50
C VAL A 183 16.35 1.14 3.01
N ARG A 184 16.14 0.13 2.15
CA ARG A 184 16.10 0.29 0.69
C ARG A 184 15.01 1.26 0.23
N THR A 185 13.85 1.22 0.89
CA THR A 185 12.73 2.12 0.60
C THR A 185 13.07 3.56 0.95
N LEU A 186 13.64 3.80 2.13
CA LEU A 186 14.08 5.12 2.59
C LEU A 186 15.22 5.69 1.73
N HIS A 187 16.18 4.84 1.33
CA HIS A 187 17.23 5.18 0.38
C HIS A 187 16.61 5.62 -0.95
N SER A 188 15.73 4.81 -1.54
CA SER A 188 15.03 5.14 -2.79
C SER A 188 14.26 6.47 -2.71
N CYS A 189 13.62 6.76 -1.58
CA CYS A 189 12.96 8.04 -1.34
C CYS A 189 13.96 9.20 -1.31
N SER A 190 15.09 9.05 -0.62
CA SER A 190 16.12 10.10 -0.51
C SER A 190 16.80 10.42 -1.84
N VAL A 191 16.96 9.40 -2.69
CA VAL A 191 17.53 9.53 -4.04
C VAL A 191 16.56 10.22 -4.98
N ARG A 192 15.26 9.91 -4.89
CA ARG A 192 14.20 10.53 -5.70
C ARG A 192 13.82 11.93 -5.23
N PHE A 193 13.90 12.19 -3.92
CA PHE A 193 13.55 13.46 -3.28
C PHE A 193 14.71 13.93 -2.38
N PRO A 194 15.71 14.62 -2.96
CA PRO A 194 16.90 15.11 -2.25
C PRO A 194 16.61 15.88 -0.95
N ASP A 195 15.52 16.64 -0.92
CA ASP A 195 15.11 17.43 0.25
C ASP A 195 14.85 16.57 1.49
N MET A 196 14.52 15.28 1.30
CA MET A 196 14.27 14.34 2.39
C MET A 196 15.56 13.72 2.93
N ALA A 197 16.68 13.78 2.20
CA ALA A 197 17.91 13.09 2.56
C ALA A 197 18.45 13.52 3.94
N ALA A 198 18.41 14.81 4.25
CA ALA A 198 18.83 15.33 5.56
C ALA A 198 18.04 14.71 6.73
N ASN A 199 16.76 14.38 6.50
CA ASN A 199 15.92 13.74 7.49
C ASN A 199 16.19 12.23 7.56
N VAL A 200 16.46 11.58 6.43
CA VAL A 200 16.62 10.11 6.35
C VAL A 200 17.99 9.66 6.86
N ILE A 201 19.06 10.38 6.52
CA ILE A 201 20.45 10.01 6.83
C ILE A 201 20.65 9.63 8.30
N PRO A 202 20.27 10.45 9.30
CA PRO A 202 20.51 10.11 10.70
C PRO A 202 19.85 8.79 11.13
N VAL A 203 18.66 8.49 10.62
CA VAL A 203 17.92 7.27 10.97
C VAL A 203 18.57 6.04 10.36
N LEU A 204 19.04 6.13 9.11
CA LEU A 204 19.72 5.01 8.47
C LEU A 204 21.10 4.74 9.09
N MET A 205 21.81 5.77 9.56
CA MET A 205 23.12 5.62 10.20
C MET A 205 23.08 4.73 11.45
N GLU A 206 21.97 4.71 12.20
CA GLU A 206 21.82 3.85 13.38
C GLU A 206 21.95 2.35 13.02
N PHE A 207 21.56 1.97 11.79
CA PHE A 207 21.63 0.58 11.30
C PHE A 207 23.04 0.13 10.93
N LEU A 208 24.03 1.01 10.89
CA LEU A 208 25.44 0.60 10.73
C LEU A 208 25.95 -0.21 11.92
N SER A 209 25.30 -0.06 13.08
CA SER A 209 25.62 -0.79 14.31
C SER A 209 24.76 -2.05 14.51
N ASP A 210 23.84 -2.33 13.58
CA ASP A 210 22.93 -3.48 13.63
C ASP A 210 23.70 -4.80 13.45
N SER A 211 23.17 -5.89 14.00
CA SER A 211 23.68 -7.25 13.82
C SER A 211 23.42 -7.77 12.39
N ASN A 212 22.46 -7.18 11.69
CA ASN A 212 22.12 -7.51 10.31
C ASN A 212 23.10 -6.90 9.29
N GLU A 213 24.03 -7.72 8.82
CA GLU A 213 25.04 -7.35 7.80
C GLU A 213 24.42 -6.83 6.50
N ALA A 214 23.30 -7.42 6.04
CA ALA A 214 22.70 -7.04 4.77
C ALA A 214 22.08 -5.64 4.83
N ALA A 215 21.45 -5.29 5.95
CA ALA A 215 20.94 -3.93 6.18
C ALA A 215 22.10 -2.92 6.32
N ALA A 216 23.14 -3.25 7.08
CA ALA A 216 24.31 -2.40 7.23
C ALA A 216 25.04 -2.15 5.89
N ALA A 217 25.14 -3.16 5.03
CA ALA A 217 25.70 -3.04 3.70
C ALA A 217 24.88 -2.07 2.80
N ASP A 218 23.55 -2.20 2.80
CA ASP A 218 22.67 -1.29 2.06
C ASP A 218 22.79 0.17 2.60
N VAL A 219 22.95 0.36 3.91
CA VAL A 219 23.20 1.68 4.50
C VAL A 219 24.54 2.24 4.05
N LEU A 220 25.62 1.45 4.03
CA LEU A 220 26.92 1.91 3.55
C LEU A 220 26.89 2.32 2.07
N GLU A 221 26.14 1.59 1.24
CA GLU A 221 25.91 1.95 -0.16
C GLU A 221 25.16 3.28 -0.26
N PHE A 222 24.07 3.45 0.50
CA PHE A 222 23.35 4.72 0.59
C PHE A 222 24.24 5.88 1.03
N VAL A 223 25.03 5.70 2.09
CA VAL A 223 25.93 6.73 2.63
C VAL A 223 26.96 7.14 1.58
N ARG A 224 27.54 6.17 0.88
CA ARG A 224 28.50 6.43 -0.21
C ARG A 224 27.85 7.26 -1.32
N GLU A 225 26.65 6.90 -1.75
CA GLU A 225 25.91 7.65 -2.76
C GLU A 225 25.55 9.07 -2.27
N ALA A 226 25.06 9.18 -1.03
CA ALA A 226 24.66 10.43 -0.41
C ALA A 226 25.82 11.43 -0.30
N VAL A 227 27.02 10.97 0.09
CA VAL A 227 28.24 11.80 0.14
C VAL A 227 28.61 12.30 -1.25
N GLN A 228 28.47 11.47 -2.28
CA GLN A 228 28.78 11.85 -3.66
C GLN A 228 27.77 12.84 -4.23
N ARG A 229 26.48 12.68 -3.88
CA ARG A 229 25.37 13.42 -4.47
C ARG A 229 24.99 14.71 -3.75
N PHE A 230 25.18 14.77 -2.43
CA PHE A 230 24.71 15.88 -1.58
C PHE A 230 25.89 16.59 -0.90
N ASP A 231 26.56 17.48 -1.63
CA ASP A 231 27.72 18.24 -1.15
C ASP A 231 27.45 18.96 0.18
N ASN A 232 26.26 19.55 0.31
CA ASN A 232 25.79 20.27 1.48
C ASN A 232 25.51 19.37 2.70
N LEU A 233 25.27 18.07 2.50
CA LEU A 233 25.01 17.10 3.58
C LEU A 233 26.25 16.34 4.02
N ARG A 234 27.39 16.49 3.34
CA ARG A 234 28.66 15.85 3.73
C ARG A 234 29.06 16.11 5.18
N PRO A 235 28.95 17.35 5.73
CA PRO A 235 29.29 17.58 7.13
C PRO A 235 28.42 16.74 8.08
N LEU A 236 27.10 16.70 7.84
CA LEU A 236 26.15 15.89 8.60
C LEU A 236 26.47 14.40 8.52
N ILE A 237 26.78 13.91 7.32
CA ILE A 237 27.11 12.49 7.09
C ILE A 237 28.38 12.12 7.87
N VAL A 238 29.44 12.92 7.75
CA VAL A 238 30.71 12.66 8.45
C VAL A 238 30.53 12.71 9.96
N GLU A 239 29.80 13.71 10.48
CA GLU A 239 29.46 13.82 11.90
C GLU A 239 28.76 12.56 12.39
N LYS A 240 27.70 12.10 11.70
CA LYS A 240 26.96 10.91 12.08
C LYS A 240 27.75 9.62 11.94
N MET A 241 28.61 9.51 10.92
CA MET A 241 29.51 8.37 10.81
C MET A 241 30.48 8.30 11.97
N LEU A 242 31.07 9.43 12.39
CA LEU A 242 31.97 9.49 13.54
C LEU A 242 31.26 9.11 14.84
N GLU A 243 30.02 9.56 15.03
CA GLU A 243 29.18 9.18 16.18
C GLU A 243 28.96 7.67 16.24
N VAL A 244 28.59 7.03 15.12
CA VAL A 244 28.25 5.60 15.11
C VAL A 244 29.48 4.68 14.99
N PHE A 245 30.64 5.20 14.53
CA PHE A 245 31.83 4.41 14.23
C PHE A 245 32.27 3.46 15.35
N HIS A 246 32.20 3.92 16.61
CA HIS A 246 32.59 3.11 17.77
C HIS A 246 31.68 1.89 18.03
N ALA A 247 30.44 1.94 17.53
CA ALA A 247 29.45 0.88 17.69
C ALA A 247 29.46 -0.13 16.54
N VAL A 248 30.11 0.20 15.42
CA VAL A 248 30.28 -0.70 14.28
C VAL A 248 31.23 -1.83 14.67
N LYS A 249 30.75 -3.07 14.66
CA LYS A 249 31.55 -4.25 15.01
C LYS A 249 32.15 -4.88 13.75
N SER A 250 33.39 -5.37 13.86
CA SER A 250 33.95 -6.24 12.83
C SER A 250 33.14 -7.54 12.78
N VAL A 251 32.72 -7.92 11.58
CA VAL A 251 32.24 -9.28 11.31
C VAL A 251 33.39 -10.24 11.61
N LYS A 252 33.13 -11.30 12.37
CA LYS A 252 34.06 -12.41 12.63
C LYS A 252 33.77 -13.54 11.68
#